data_AF-A0A382EGL5-F1
#
_entry.id   AF-A0A382EGL5-F1
#
_cell.length_a   1.000
_cell.length_b   1.000
_cell.length_c   1.000
_cell.angle_alpha   90.00
_cell.angle_beta   90.00
_cell.angle_gamma   90.00
#
_symmetry.space_group_name_H-M   'P 1'
#
loop_
_entity.id
_entity.type
_entity.pdbx_description
1 polymer ?
#
loop_
_entity_poly.entity_id
_entity_poly.type
_entity_poly.pdbx_seq_one_letter_code
_entity_poly.pdbx_strand_id
1 'polypeptide(L)' 'MGILTTVVGSYPVPDWLAALPSEQALADAMAVVIKTQENAGIDLVADGELGRFDVNHP' A
#
# COMPACT_ATOMS: atom_id res chain seq x y z
N MET A 1 8.81 -28.18 -2.95
CA MET A 1 9.10 -26.73 -3.00
C MET A 1 8.02 -26.08 -3.85
N GLY A 2 7.23 -25.14 -3.32
CA GLY A 2 6.19 -24.44 -4.06
C GLY A 2 6.72 -23.19 -4.78
N ILE A 3 5.91 -22.60 -5.66
CA ILE A 3 6.17 -21.27 -6.22
C ILE A 3 5.77 -20.23 -5.16
N LEU A 4 6.63 -19.24 -4.91
CA LEU A 4 6.35 -18.11 -4.01
C LEU A 4 5.80 -16.92 -4.80
N THR A 5 4.94 -16.15 -4.16
CA THR A 5 4.21 -15.00 -4.72
C THR A 5 4.66 -13.69 -4.09
N THR A 6 4.68 -12.63 -4.89
CA THR A 6 4.93 -11.26 -4.45
C THR A 6 4.29 -10.29 -5.43
N VAL A 7 4.31 -9.01 -5.11
CA VAL A 7 3.85 -7.90 -5.96
C VAL A 7 5.04 -7.12 -6.51
N VAL A 8 4.83 -6.34 -7.56
CA VAL A 8 5.89 -5.50 -8.14
C VAL A 8 6.23 -4.31 -7.24
N GLY A 9 5.25 -3.77 -6.50
CA GLY A 9 5.46 -2.69 -5.54
C GLY A 9 4.22 -1.81 -5.38
N SER A 10 3.94 -0.97 -6.38
CA SER A 10 2.94 0.09 -6.28
C SER A 10 1.50 -0.41 -6.07
N TYR A 11 0.77 0.28 -5.20
CA TYR A 11 -0.68 0.10 -4.99
C TYR A 11 -1.46 1.38 -5.33
N PRO A 12 -2.76 1.28 -5.66
CA PRO A 12 -3.62 2.45 -5.80
C PRO A 12 -3.67 3.27 -4.50
N VAL A 13 -3.56 4.59 -4.62
CA VAL A 13 -3.78 5.52 -3.51
C VAL A 13 -5.25 5.48 -3.12
N PRO A 14 -5.62 5.19 -1.86
CA PRO A 14 -7.02 5.19 -1.45
C PRO A 14 -7.65 6.59 -1.55
N ASP A 15 -8.89 6.68 -2.01
CA ASP A 15 -9.61 7.95 -2.19
C ASP A 15 -9.64 8.80 -0.91
N TRP A 16 -9.73 8.17 0.26
CA TRP A 16 -9.75 8.85 1.54
C TRP A 16 -8.38 9.43 1.94
N LEU A 17 -7.26 8.83 1.50
CA LEU A 17 -5.92 9.39 1.68
C LEU A 17 -5.75 10.61 0.76
N ALA A 18 -6.23 10.53 -0.48
CA ALA A 18 -6.21 11.65 -1.42
C ALA A 18 -7.10 12.82 -0.95
N ALA A 19 -8.25 12.53 -0.35
CA ALA A 19 -9.20 13.55 0.13
C ALA A 19 -8.74 14.27 1.41
N LEU A 20 -8.11 13.55 2.35
CA LEU A 20 -7.71 14.07 3.66
C LEU A 20 -6.29 13.58 4.02
N PRO A 21 -5.24 14.12 3.36
CA PRO A 21 -3.88 13.66 3.58
C PRO A 21 -3.37 14.06 4.96
N SER A 22 -2.79 13.09 5.67
CA SER A 22 -2.07 13.28 6.93
C SER A 22 -1.07 12.15 7.11
N GLU A 23 -0.08 12.33 7.99
CA GLU A 23 0.87 11.26 8.33
C GLU A 23 0.15 10.01 8.86
N GLN A 24 -0.91 10.20 9.66
CA GLN A 24 -1.74 9.10 10.16
C GLN A 24 -2.47 8.40 9.01
N ALA A 25 -3.11 9.16 8.11
CA ALA A 25 -3.81 8.57 6.96
C ALA A 25 -2.85 7.80 6.04
N LEU A 26 -1.61 8.27 5.87
CA LEU A 26 -0.58 7.56 5.12
C LEU A 26 -0.20 6.23 5.79
N ALA A 27 0.03 6.24 7.11
CA ALA A 27 0.31 5.04 7.88
C ALA A 27 -0.85 4.03 7.83
N ASP A 28 -2.09 4.52 7.96
CA ASP A 28 -3.30 3.71 7.84
C ASP A 28 -3.42 3.09 6.44
N ALA A 29 -3.04 3.83 5.38
CA ALA A 29 -3.13 3.36 4.01
C ALA A 29 -2.11 2.25 3.73
N MET A 30 -0.88 2.40 4.24
CA MET A 30 0.13 1.34 4.19
C MET A 30 -0.33 0.09 4.95
N ALA A 31 -0.95 0.25 6.13
CA ALA A 31 -1.50 -0.87 6.89
C ALA A 31 -2.59 -1.62 6.11
N VAL A 32 -3.47 -0.91 5.40
CA VAL A 32 -4.48 -1.50 4.51
C VAL A 32 -3.83 -2.29 3.36
N VAL A 33 -2.77 -1.77 2.73
CA VAL A 33 -2.06 -2.45 1.65
C VAL A 33 -1.41 -3.75 2.14
N ILE A 34 -0.72 -3.69 3.28
CA ILE A 34 -0.10 -4.89 3.90
C ILE A 34 -1.19 -5.90 4.26
N LYS A 35 -2.26 -5.46 4.90
CA LYS A 35 -3.33 -6.37 5.35
C LYS A 35 -4.06 -7.03 4.18
N THR A 36 -4.25 -6.29 3.09
CA THR A 36 -4.82 -6.83 1.84
C THR A 36 -3.98 -7.99 1.30
N GLN A 37 -2.65 -7.84 1.27
CA GLN A 37 -1.73 -8.87 0.79
C GLN A 37 -1.68 -10.08 1.72
N GLU A 38 -1.65 -9.86 3.04
CA GLU A 38 -1.74 -10.95 4.02
C GLU A 38 -3.03 -11.76 3.84
N ASN A 39 -4.16 -11.09 3.68
CA ASN A 39 -5.46 -11.74 3.48
C ASN A 39 -5.52 -12.49 2.13
N ALA A 40 -4.76 -12.04 1.13
CA ALA A 40 -4.61 -12.72 -0.16
C ALA A 40 -3.60 -13.88 -0.12
N GLY A 41 -2.85 -14.07 0.97
CA GLY A 41 -1.86 -15.12 1.10
C GLY A 41 -0.56 -14.87 0.31
N ILE A 42 -0.20 -13.60 0.07
CA ILE A 42 1.06 -13.23 -0.57
C ILE A 42 2.26 -13.61 0.32
N ASP A 43 3.26 -14.28 -0.24
CA ASP A 43 4.40 -14.80 0.53
C ASP A 43 5.42 -13.72 0.94
N LEU A 44 5.60 -12.70 0.09
CA LEU A 44 6.42 -11.53 0.37
C LEU A 44 5.65 -10.26 0.06
N VAL A 45 5.25 -9.52 1.10
CA VAL A 45 4.45 -8.31 1.00
C VAL A 45 5.30 -7.06 0.71
N ALA A 46 4.68 -6.05 0.10
CA ALA A 46 5.26 -4.72 -0.11
C ALA A 46 4.35 -3.63 0.48
N ASP A 47 4.90 -2.45 0.78
CA ASP A 47 4.17 -1.33 1.40
C ASP A 47 3.29 -0.53 0.43
N GLY A 48 3.28 -0.89 -0.85
CA GLY A 48 2.50 -0.20 -1.88
C GLY A 48 3.19 1.04 -2.46
N GLU A 49 4.43 1.32 -2.05
CA GLU A 49 5.14 2.58 -2.33
C GLU A 49 4.36 3.84 -1.91
N LEU A 50 3.40 3.71 -0.97
CA LEU A 50 2.54 4.83 -0.58
C LEU A 50 3.32 5.97 0.08
N GLY A 51 4.51 5.72 0.63
CA GLY A 51 5.42 6.77 1.10
C GLY A 51 5.88 7.74 0.01
N ARG A 52 5.66 7.42 -1.27
CA ARG A 52 5.88 8.33 -2.42
C ARG A 52 4.69 9.25 -2.70
N PHE A 53 3.58 9.09 -1.96
CA PHE A 53 2.40 9.94 -2.11
C PHE A 53 2.74 11.39 -1.77
N ASP A 54 2.49 12.29 -2.72
CA ASP A 54 2.65 13.72 -2.55
C ASP A 54 1.43 14.42 -3.18
N VAL A 55 0.66 15.10 -2.34
CA VAL A 55 -0.53 15.86 -2.75
C VAL A 55 -0.21 17.02 -3.69
N ASN A 56 1.05 17.45 -3.74
CA ASN A 56 1.53 18.53 -4.60
C ASN A 56 2.21 18.02 -5.89
N HIS A 57 2.29 16.70 -6.10
CA HIS A 57 2.79 16.14 -7.34
C HIS A 57 1.73 16.29 -8.45
N PRO A 58 2.11 16.78 -9.65
CA PRO A 58 1.17 16.96 -10.77
C PRO A 58 0.55 15.66 -11.28
#